data_AF-A0A5A7ZZZ8-F1
#
_entry.id   AF-A0A5A7ZZZ8-F1
#
_cell.length_a   1.000
_cell.length_b   1.000
_cell.length_c   1.000
_cell.angle_alpha   90.00
_cell.angle_beta   90.00
_cell.angle_gamma   90.00
#
_symmetry.space_group_name_H-M   'P 1'
#
loop_
_entity.id
_entity.type
_entity.pdbx_description
1 polymer ?
#
loop_
_entity_poly.entity_id
_entity_poly.type
_entity_poly.pdbx_seq_one_letter_code
_entity_poly.pdbx_strand_id
1 'polypeptide(L)' 'MLDAEVRDPAELSGTMLAEQLIHFAGADAAGIPLGARVSTILTSRADSPQLYAATCALAQLLAHRAGTP' A
#
# COMPACT_ATOMS: atom_id res chain seq x y z
N MET A 1 -14.43 -28.09 9.50
CA MET A 1 -13.61 -27.70 8.34
C MET A 1 -14.05 -26.30 7.99
N LEU A 2 -13.48 -25.35 8.73
CA LEU A 2 -14.01 -24.01 8.97
C LEU A 2 -13.91 -23.12 7.72
N ASP A 3 -14.99 -22.40 7.43
CA ASP A 3 -15.01 -21.01 6.93
C ASP A 3 -13.83 -20.61 6.04
N ALA A 4 -13.81 -21.10 4.81
CA ALA A 4 -12.95 -20.52 3.78
C ALA A 4 -13.46 -19.11 3.52
N GLU A 5 -12.82 -18.12 4.16
CA GLU A 5 -13.06 -16.69 3.95
C GLU A 5 -13.00 -16.39 2.44
N VAL A 6 -14.16 -16.31 1.81
CA VAL A 6 -14.27 -15.91 0.41
C VAL A 6 -13.99 -14.42 0.39
N ARG A 7 -12.75 -14.04 0.08
CA ARG A 7 -12.38 -12.64 -0.17
C ARG A 7 -13.25 -12.06 -1.28
N ASP A 8 -13.58 -10.78 -1.14
CA ASP A 8 -14.39 -10.08 -2.12
C ASP A 8 -13.68 -10.06 -3.50
N PRO A 9 -14.39 -10.25 -4.62
CA PRO A 9 -13.80 -10.23 -5.95
C PRO A 9 -13.06 -8.93 -6.30
N ALA A 10 -13.48 -7.79 -5.73
CA ALA A 10 -12.81 -6.51 -5.90
C ALA A 10 -11.44 -6.48 -5.21
N GLU A 11 -11.28 -7.14 -4.05
CA GLU A 11 -9.99 -7.26 -3.36
C GLU A 11 -8.99 -8.07 -4.19
N LEU A 12 -9.43 -9.21 -4.75
CA LEU A 12 -8.60 -10.07 -5.58
C LEU A 12 -8.20 -9.38 -6.88
N SER A 13 -9.17 -8.77 -7.59
CA SER A 13 -8.90 -8.06 -8.83
C SER A 13 -7.98 -6.85 -8.62
N GLY A 14 -8.14 -6.09 -7.54
CA GLY A 14 -7.24 -5.00 -7.19
C GLY A 14 -5.80 -5.47 -6.96
N THR A 15 -5.62 -6.58 -6.24
CA THR A 15 -4.30 -7.18 -6.00
C THR A 15 -3.66 -7.65 -7.31
N MET A 16 -4.42 -8.34 -8.16
CA MET A 16 -3.93 -8.82 -9.45
C MET A 16 -3.48 -7.67 -10.35
N LEU A 17 -4.25 -6.58 -10.41
CA LEU A 17 -3.88 -5.40 -11.19
C LEU A 17 -2.60 -4.75 -10.67
N ALA A 18 -2.47 -4.60 -9.35
CA ALA A 18 -1.26 -4.03 -8.74
C ALA A 18 -0.02 -4.89 -9.05
N GLU A 19 -0.10 -6.21 -8.85
CA GLU A 19 1.01 -7.11 -9.14
C GLU A 19 1.39 -7.10 -10.62
N GLN A 20 0.41 -7.02 -11.53
CA GLN A 20 0.69 -6.93 -12.96
C GLN A 20 1.47 -5.67 -13.32
N LEU A 21 1.13 -4.51 -12.75
CA LEU A 21 1.86 -3.27 -12.97
C LEU A 21 3.29 -3.33 -12.41
N ILE A 22 3.46 -3.90 -11.22
CA ILE A 22 4.77 -4.01 -10.58
C ILE A 22 5.68 -4.93 -11.40
N HIS A 23 5.22 -6.14 -11.73
CA HIS A 23 6.06 -7.15 -12.37
C HIS A 23 6.25 -6.95 -13.87
N PHE A 24 5.26 -6.40 -14.59
CA PHE A 24 5.33 -6.25 -16.05
C PHE A 24 5.54 -4.82 -16.53
N ALA A 25 5.13 -3.80 -15.78
CA ALA A 25 5.33 -2.40 -16.16
C ALA A 25 6.47 -1.73 -15.39
N GLY A 26 7.14 -2.44 -14.47
CA GLY A 26 8.22 -1.90 -13.64
C GLY A 26 7.76 -0.80 -12.70
N ALA A 27 6.48 -0.82 -12.30
CA ALA A 27 5.91 0.18 -11.42
C ALA A 27 6.32 -0.06 -9.95
N ASP A 28 6.56 1.03 -9.22
CA ASP A 28 6.66 1.03 -7.76
C ASP A 28 5.26 1.26 -7.15
N ALA A 29 4.96 0.60 -6.03
CA ALA A 29 3.67 0.73 -5.32
C ALA A 29 3.84 1.23 -3.88
N ALA A 30 3.65 2.52 -3.66
CA ALA A 30 3.65 3.12 -2.32
C ALA A 30 2.21 3.30 -1.80
N GLY A 31 2.00 3.09 -0.50
CA GLY A 31 0.68 3.18 0.11
C GLY A 31 0.72 3.42 1.62
N ILE A 32 -0.39 3.92 2.17
CA ILE A 32 -0.53 4.20 3.61
C ILE A 32 -1.78 3.49 4.15
N PRO A 33 -1.66 2.69 5.22
CA PRO A 33 -2.81 2.10 5.88
C PRO A 33 -3.75 3.19 6.42
N LEU A 34 -5.02 3.11 6.03
CA LEU A 34 -6.05 3.99 6.58
C LEU A 34 -6.65 3.38 7.85
N GLY A 35 -7.03 4.23 8.81
CA GLY A 35 -7.65 3.80 10.07
C GLY A 35 -6.68 3.37 11.17
N ALA A 36 -5.37 3.30 10.90
CA ALA A 36 -4.35 3.11 11.92
C ALA A 36 -4.02 4.44 12.63
N ARG A 37 -3.69 4.39 13.94
CA ARG A 37 -3.28 5.58 14.71
C ARG A 37 -1.90 6.10 14.32
N VAL A 38 -1.07 5.24 13.75
CA VAL A 38 0.29 5.54 13.30
C VAL A 38 0.45 4.92 11.91
N SER A 39 1.14 5.64 11.02
CA SER A 39 1.48 5.09 9.70
C SER A 39 2.55 4.02 9.84
N THR A 40 2.30 2.84 9.30
CA THR A 40 3.28 1.75 9.21
C THR A 40 3.62 1.52 7.75
N ILE A 41 4.91 1.47 7.45
CA ILE A 41 5.40 1.10 6.12
C ILE A 41 5.43 -0.43 6.04
N LEU A 42 4.71 -1.01 5.10
CA LEU A 42 4.77 -2.44 4.81
C LEU A 42 5.85 -2.67 3.76
N THR A 43 6.83 -3.51 4.09
CA THR A 43 7.98 -3.79 3.20
C THR A 43 7.86 -5.16 2.56
N SER A 44 8.05 -5.26 1.26
CA SER A 44 8.25 -6.49 0.51
C SER A 44 9.72 -6.67 0.12
N ARG A 45 10.11 -7.90 -0.25
CA ARG A 45 11.46 -8.19 -0.76
C ARG A 45 11.77 -7.45 -2.07
N ALA A 46 10.74 -7.08 -2.83
CA ALA A 46 10.88 -6.42 -4.11
C ALA A 46 10.97 -4.89 -4.01
N ASP A 47 10.84 -4.33 -2.80
CA ASP A 47 10.72 -2.89 -2.61
C ASP A 47 12.04 -2.14 -2.84
N SER A 48 11.94 -1.02 -3.56
CA SER A 48 13.05 -0.13 -3.85
C SER A 48 13.27 0.91 -2.73
N PRO A 49 14.48 1.46 -2.56
CA PRO A 49 14.73 2.57 -1.63
C PRO A 49 13.84 3.81 -1.90
N GLN A 50 13.51 4.04 -3.17
CA GLN A 50 12.65 5.13 -3.63
C GLN A 50 11.22 4.98 -3.10
N LEU A 51 10.73 3.74 -2.99
CA LEU A 51 9.42 3.43 -2.43
C LEU A 51 9.23 4.00 -1.02
N TYR A 52 10.27 3.90 -0.19
CA TYR A 52 10.24 4.40 1.19
C TYR A 52 10.15 5.93 1.23
N ALA A 53 10.94 6.61 0.39
CA ALA A 53 10.89 8.06 0.29
C ALA A 53 9.51 8.55 -0.18
N ALA A 54 8.93 7.89 -1.20
CA ALA A 54 7.59 8.17 -1.69
C ALA A 54 6.53 7.96 -0.60
N THR A 55 6.61 6.86 0.16
CA THR A 55 5.68 6.55 1.25
C THR A 55 5.77 7.59 2.38
N CYS A 56 6.98 7.98 2.78
CA CYS A 56 7.18 9.03 3.77
C CYS A 56 6.66 10.40 3.30
N ALA A 57 6.81 10.72 2.01
CA ALA A 57 6.26 11.95 1.44
C ALA A 57 4.73 11.94 1.46
N LEU A 58 4.11 10.79 1.11
CA LEU A 58 2.66 10.61 1.23
C LEU A 58 2.19 10.76 2.69
N ALA A 59 2.95 10.25 3.65
CA ALA A 59 2.59 10.31 5.07
C ALA A 59 2.61 11.74 5.59
N GLN A 60 3.65 12.50 5.22
CA GLN A 60 3.73 13.93 5.54
C GLN A 60 2.60 14.73 4.89
N LEU A 61 2.28 14.44 3.62
CA LEU A 61 1.19 15.10 2.92
C LEU A 61 -0.17 14.85 3.59
N LEU A 62 -0.43 13.60 4.01
CA LEU A 62 -1.64 13.26 4.76
C LEU A 62 -1.69 13.94 6.12
N ALA A 63 -0.57 13.97 6.87
CA ALA A 63 -0.48 14.64 8.15
C ALA A 63 -0.76 16.16 8.05
N HIS A 64 -0.13 16.82 7.07
CA HIS A 64 -0.37 18.25 6.80
C HIS A 64 -1.84 18.52 6.44
N ARG A 65 -2.48 17.64 5.66
CA ARG A 65 -3.91 17.78 5.33
C ARG A 65 -4.84 17.49 6.51
N ALA A 66 -4.46 16.56 7.39
CA ALA A 66 -5.26 16.18 8.55
C ALA A 66 -5.22 17.23 9.68
N GLY A 67 -4.40 18.29 9.55
CA GLY A 67 -4.27 19.34 10.56
C GLY A 67 -3.56 18.88 11.84
N THR A 68 -2.82 17.77 11.77
CA THR A 68 -1.92 17.38 12.86
C THR A 68 -0.71 18.32 12.85
N PRO A 69 -0.39 18.98 13.97
CA PRO A 69 0.73 19.93 14.08
C PRO A 69 2.09 19.28 13.86
#